data_AF-A0A6A4RQ02-F1
#
_entry.id   AF-A0A6A4RQ02-F1
#
_cell.length_a   1.000
_cell.length_b   1.000
_cell.length_c   1.000
_cell.angle_alpha   90.00
_cell.angle_beta   90.00
_cell.angle_gamma   90.00
#
_symmetry.space_group_name_H-M   'P 1'
#
loop_
_entity.id
_entity.type
_entity.pdbx_description
1 polymer ?
#
loop_
_entity_poly.entity_id
_entity_poly.type
_entity_poly.pdbx_seq_one_letter_code
_entity_poly.pdbx_strand_id
1 'polypeptide(L)'
;MIALQIIQPTGTIDMPKKRGELSGFLTLLIVFWPAGLWVIGFLVAQVAQASGCKIWAKGPEECLVFGADVGEYLYPLWSLGFYLLGVFLWVPIGLIILGILRFTIRKA
;
A
#
# COMPACT_ATOMS: atom_id res chain seq x y z
N MET A 1 -66.39 -11.82 16.10
CA MET A 1 -65.07 -11.99 16.75
C MET A 1 -64.13 -12.55 15.69
N ILE A 2 -63.39 -11.67 15.00
CA ILE A 2 -62.40 -12.07 13.99
C ILE A 2 -61.06 -11.58 14.53
N ALA A 3 -60.24 -12.52 15.00
CA ALA A 3 -58.89 -12.26 15.46
C ALA A 3 -58.01 -12.05 14.22
N LEU A 4 -57.81 -10.78 13.86
CA LEU A 4 -56.85 -10.36 12.85
C LEU A 4 -55.45 -10.48 13.45
N GLN A 5 -54.82 -11.65 13.36
CA GLN A 5 -53.41 -11.81 13.69
C GLN A 5 -52.57 -11.12 12.61
N ILE A 6 -52.23 -9.86 12.88
CA ILE A 6 -51.24 -9.10 12.12
C ILE A 6 -49.88 -9.79 12.36
N ILE A 7 -49.45 -10.56 11.36
CA ILE A 7 -48.07 -11.02 11.23
C ILE A 7 -47.23 -9.76 10.97
N GLN A 8 -46.56 -9.24 12.00
CA GLN A 8 -45.46 -8.32 11.80
C GLN A 8 -44.26 -9.14 11.33
N PRO A 9 -43.74 -8.94 10.10
CA PRO A 9 -42.41 -9.39 9.81
C PRO A 9 -41.48 -8.46 10.59
N THR A 10 -41.13 -8.86 11.81
CA THR A 10 -39.98 -8.32 12.54
C THR A 10 -38.72 -8.81 11.84
N GLY A 11 -38.56 -8.40 10.58
CA GLY A 11 -37.30 -8.44 9.87
C GLY A 11 -36.46 -7.32 10.46
N THR A 12 -35.85 -7.56 11.61
CA THR A 12 -34.61 -6.88 11.95
C THR A 12 -33.63 -7.27 10.86
N ILE A 13 -33.57 -6.47 9.79
CA ILE A 13 -32.39 -6.41 8.97
C ILE A 13 -31.32 -5.88 9.92
N ASP A 14 -30.68 -6.79 10.64
CA ASP A 14 -29.40 -6.59 11.28
C ASP A 14 -28.43 -6.24 10.15
N MET A 15 -28.44 -4.97 9.74
CA MET A 15 -27.37 -4.44 8.94
C MET A 15 -26.12 -4.67 9.78
N PRO A 16 -25.13 -5.45 9.31
CA PRO A 16 -23.88 -5.59 10.02
C PRO A 16 -23.33 -4.18 10.20
N LYS A 17 -23.31 -3.72 11.45
CA LYS A 17 -22.77 -2.43 11.87
C LYS A 17 -21.25 -2.49 11.69
N LYS A 18 -20.77 -2.53 10.45
CA LYS A 18 -19.37 -2.32 10.04
C LYS A 18 -19.08 -0.82 10.00
N ARG A 19 -19.49 -0.10 11.06
CA ARG A 19 -19.34 1.35 11.17
C ARG A 19 -18.20 1.62 12.14
N GLY A 20 -16.98 1.71 11.62
CA GLY A 20 -15.83 2.26 12.34
C GLY A 20 -14.64 1.34 12.57
N GLU A 21 -14.73 0.04 12.26
CA GLU A 21 -13.56 -0.84 12.36
C GLU A 21 -12.74 -0.77 11.08
N LEU A 22 -11.81 0.20 11.04
CA LEU A 22 -10.74 0.21 10.06
C LEU A 22 -9.97 -1.10 10.24
N SER A 23 -10.22 -2.07 9.35
CA SER A 23 -9.63 -3.40 9.44
C SER A 23 -8.13 -3.31 9.70
N GLY A 24 -7.61 -4.11 10.62
CA GLY A 24 -6.17 -4.17 10.91
C GLY A 24 -5.35 -4.37 9.63
N PHE A 25 -5.91 -5.09 8.66
CA PHE A 25 -5.33 -5.25 7.33
C PHE A 25 -5.21 -3.93 6.56
N LEU A 26 -6.27 -3.12 6.53
CA LEU A 26 -6.26 -1.82 5.87
C LEU A 26 -5.28 -0.83 6.53
N THR A 27 -5.21 -0.88 7.86
CA THR A 27 -4.24 -0.11 8.67
C THR A 27 -2.82 -0.47 8.28
N LEU A 28 -2.51 -1.77 8.21
CA LEU A 28 -1.19 -2.27 7.87
C LEU A 28 -0.83 -1.90 6.43
N LEU A 29 -1.79 -1.98 5.51
CA LEU A 29 -1.61 -1.60 4.12
C LEU A 29 -1.28 -0.10 3.98
N ILE A 30 -1.99 0.80 4.69
CA ILE A 30 -1.71 2.25 4.66
C ILE A 30 -0.34 2.60 5.26
N VAL A 31 0.12 1.88 6.28
CA VAL A 31 1.42 2.15 6.92
C VAL A 31 2.56 1.57 6.11
N PHE A 32 2.41 0.35 5.61
CA PHE A 32 3.49 -0.40 4.97
C PHE A 32 3.47 -0.38 3.43
N TRP A 33 2.49 0.28 2.80
CA TRP A 33 2.48 0.41 1.33
C TRP A 33 3.78 0.95 0.71
N PRO A 34 4.56 1.91 1.28
CA PRO A 34 5.75 2.39 0.60
C PRO A 34 6.87 1.36 0.74
N ALA A 35 6.87 0.55 1.82
CA ALA A 35 7.77 -0.58 1.96
C ALA A 35 7.48 -1.64 0.90
N GLY A 36 6.21 -1.92 0.62
CA GLY A 36 5.81 -2.81 -0.47
C GLY A 36 6.32 -2.33 -1.84
N LEU A 37 6.07 -1.05 -2.17
CA LEU A 37 6.56 -0.45 -3.41
C LEU A 37 8.09 -0.45 -3.49
N TRP A 38 8.75 -0.16 -2.37
CA TRP A 38 10.21 -0.18 -2.28
C TRP A 38 10.78 -1.57 -2.53
N VAL A 39 10.22 -2.61 -1.90
CA VAL A 39 10.66 -4.00 -2.11
C VAL A 39 10.49 -4.42 -3.57
N ILE A 40 9.36 -4.08 -4.20
CA ILE A 40 9.10 -4.40 -5.60
C ILE A 40 10.13 -3.69 -6.50
N GLY A 41 10.33 -2.38 -6.32
CA GLY A 41 11.29 -1.61 -7.11
C GLY A 41 12.72 -2.12 -6.94
N PHE A 42 13.11 -2.44 -5.70
CA PHE A 42 14.42 -3.00 -5.39
C PHE A 42 14.62 -4.39 -6.03
N LEU A 43 13.62 -5.27 -5.96
CA LEU A 43 13.70 -6.60 -6.59
C LEU A 43 13.85 -6.49 -8.12
N VAL A 44 13.11 -5.59 -8.76
CA VAL A 44 13.24 -5.35 -10.21
C VAL A 44 14.65 -4.87 -10.55
N ALA A 45 15.22 -3.94 -9.77
CA ALA A 45 16.59 -3.49 -9.96
C ALA A 45 17.61 -4.64 -9.80
N GLN A 46 17.45 -5.50 -8.80
CA GLN A 46 18.33 -6.65 -8.58
C GLN A 46 18.24 -7.69 -9.71
N VAL A 47 17.03 -7.98 -10.19
CA VAL A 47 16.83 -8.89 -11.34
C VAL A 47 17.49 -8.33 -12.60
N ALA A 48 17.39 -7.02 -12.82
CA ALA A 48 18.03 -6.39 -13.96
C ALA A 48 19.56 -6.45 -13.89
N GLN A 49 20.14 -6.21 -12.70
CA GLN A 49 21.58 -6.40 -12.49
C GLN A 49 22.00 -7.85 -12.75
N ALA A 50 21.21 -8.82 -12.28
CA ALA A 50 21.47 -10.25 -12.52
C ALA A 50 21.37 -10.62 -14.01
N SER A 51 20.57 -9.90 -14.80
CA SER A 51 20.44 -10.10 -16.25
C SER A 51 21.58 -9.49 -17.07
N GLY A 52 22.55 -8.83 -16.42
CA GLY A 52 23.73 -8.25 -17.07
C GLY A 52 23.70 -6.73 -17.24
N CYS A 53 22.65 -6.05 -16.76
CA CYS A 53 22.64 -4.58 -16.73
C CYS A 53 23.65 -4.07 -15.70
N LYS A 54 24.58 -3.21 -16.12
CA LYS A 54 25.47 -2.49 -15.20
C LYS A 54 24.76 -1.22 -14.73
N ILE A 55 24.44 -1.17 -13.44
CA ILE A 55 23.85 0.01 -12.82
C ILE A 55 24.90 0.58 -11.85
N TRP A 56 25.41 1.76 -12.16
CA TRP A 56 26.41 2.47 -11.34
C TRP A 56 25.89 3.84 -10.92
N ALA A 57 26.38 4.36 -9.79
CA ALA A 57 26.05 5.70 -9.32
C ALA A 57 26.48 6.84 -10.27
N LYS A 58 27.21 6.53 -11.35
CA LYS A 58 27.71 7.49 -12.34
C LYS A 58 26.63 7.97 -13.33
N GLY A 59 25.51 7.24 -13.45
CA GLY A 59 24.39 7.61 -14.31
C GLY A 59 23.69 6.39 -14.93
N PRO A 60 22.58 6.58 -15.66
CA PRO A 60 21.96 5.52 -16.44
C PRO A 60 22.90 5.08 -17.57
N GLU A 61 23.23 3.80 -17.62
CA GLU A 61 23.89 3.18 -18.77
C GLU A 61 22.84 2.44 -19.61
N GLU A 62 23.02 2.44 -20.93
CA GLU A 62 22.12 1.74 -21.86
C GLU A 62 22.08 0.26 -21.50
N CYS A 63 20.89 -0.26 -21.16
CA CYS A 63 20.69 -1.68 -20.95
C CYS A 63 19.62 -2.21 -21.90
N LEU A 64 20.05 -2.91 -22.94
CA LEU A 64 19.17 -3.51 -23.93
C LEU A 64 18.63 -4.84 -23.43
N VAL A 65 17.37 -4.85 -23.02
CA VAL A 65 16.62 -6.06 -22.68
C VAL A 65 15.53 -6.23 -23.74
N PHE A 66 15.56 -7.34 -24.49
CA PHE A 66 14.67 -7.60 -25.63
C PHE A 66 14.63 -6.46 -26.69
N GLY A 67 15.73 -5.74 -26.87
CA GLY A 67 15.82 -4.64 -27.83
C GLY A 67 15.22 -3.31 -27.35
N ALA A 68 14.72 -3.23 -26.13
CA ALA A 68 14.34 -1.99 -25.47
C ALA A 68 15.44 -1.54 -24.50
N ASP A 69 15.79 -0.26 -24.53
CA ASP A 69 16.66 0.32 -23.51
C ASP A 69 15.86 0.51 -22.21
N VAL A 70 16.16 -0.31 -21.22
CA VAL A 70 15.56 -0.26 -19.88
C VAL A 70 16.45 0.45 -18.86
N GLY A 71 17.66 0.89 -19.26
CA GLY A 71 18.63 1.51 -18.38
C GLY A 71 18.12 2.78 -17.70
N GLU A 72 17.43 3.63 -18.47
CA GLU A 72 16.81 4.86 -17.97
C GLU A 72 15.71 4.58 -16.94
N TYR A 73 14.94 3.51 -17.10
CA TYR A 73 13.88 3.12 -16.18
C TYR A 73 14.41 2.42 -14.92
N LEU A 74 15.52 1.70 -15.05
CA LEU A 74 16.14 0.96 -13.95
C LEU A 74 16.93 1.85 -13.01
N TYR A 75 17.52 2.93 -13.51
CA TYR A 75 18.32 3.83 -12.68
C TYR A 75 17.52 4.49 -11.52
N PRO A 76 16.31 5.02 -11.73
CA PRO A 76 15.43 5.49 -10.65
C PRO A 76 15.00 4.37 -9.69
N LEU A 77 14.78 3.15 -10.19
CA LEU A 77 14.39 2.02 -9.35
C LEU A 77 15.54 1.55 -8.45
N TRP A 78 16.77 1.58 -8.96
CA TRP A 78 17.96 1.31 -8.17
C TRP A 78 18.23 2.43 -7.16
N SER A 79 18.08 3.70 -7.57
CA SER A 79 18.21 4.83 -6.64
C SER A 79 17.12 4.86 -5.58
N LEU A 80 15.98 4.22 -5.84
CA LEU A 80 14.93 3.94 -4.86
C LEU A 80 15.46 3.15 -3.66
N GLY A 81 16.53 2.36 -3.81
CA GLY A 81 17.25 1.73 -2.71
C GLY A 81 17.67 2.72 -1.62
N PHE A 82 18.08 3.94 -1.98
CA PHE A 82 18.43 5.00 -1.03
C PHE A 82 17.21 5.59 -0.31
N TYR A 83 16.01 5.44 -0.86
CA TYR A 83 14.77 5.88 -0.23
C TYR A 83 14.31 4.96 0.92
N LEU A 84 15.08 3.94 1.28
CA LEU A 84 14.83 3.09 2.44
C LEU A 84 14.66 3.93 3.73
N LEU A 85 15.48 4.98 3.91
CA LEU A 85 15.33 5.93 5.02
C LEU A 85 13.98 6.66 4.98
N GLY A 86 13.50 7.01 3.78
CA GLY A 86 12.17 7.59 3.58
C GLY A 86 11.04 6.61 3.92
N VAL A 87 11.20 5.32 3.61
CA VAL A 87 10.25 4.27 4.00
C VAL A 87 10.19 4.13 5.51
N PHE A 88 11.33 4.14 6.21
CA PHE A 88 11.36 4.12 7.68
C PHE A 88 10.73 5.37 8.29
N LEU A 89 10.98 6.55 7.70
CA LEU A 89 10.38 7.81 8.14
C LEU A 89 8.86 7.84 7.90
N TRP A 90 8.35 7.09 6.91
CA TRP A 90 6.92 6.99 6.67
C TRP A 90 6.16 6.27 7.77
N VAL A 91 6.77 5.27 8.42
CA VAL A 91 6.10 4.50 9.49
C VAL A 91 5.51 5.40 10.59
N PRO A 92 6.27 6.31 11.23
CA PRO A 92 5.70 7.21 12.24
C PRO A 92 4.66 8.16 11.64
N ILE A 93 4.85 8.65 10.41
CA ILE A 93 3.89 9.55 9.73
C ILE A 93 2.55 8.83 9.51
N GLY A 94 2.59 7.61 8.98
CA GLY A 94 1.40 6.78 8.75
C GLY A 94 0.65 6.48 10.05
N LEU A 95 1.37 6.23 11.16
CA LEU A 95 0.77 6.04 12.48
C LEU A 95 0.09 7.31 12.99
N ILE A 96 0.70 8.49 12.80
CA ILE A 96 0.10 9.78 13.17
C ILE A 96 -1.20 10.02 12.40
N ILE A 97 -1.18 9.81 11.07
CA ILE A 97 -2.36 9.97 10.21
C ILE A 97 -3.49 9.05 10.66
N LEU A 98 -3.18 7.78 10.92
CA LEU A 98 -4.17 6.82 11.43
C LEU A 98 -4.69 7.19 12.83
N GLY A 99 -3.83 7.72 13.69
CA GLY A 99 -4.21 8.24 15.00
C GLY A 99 -5.23 9.36 14.88
N ILE A 100 -4.98 10.34 14.00
CA ILE A 100 -5.90 11.44 13.70
C ILE A 100 -7.20 10.90 13.10
N LEU A 101 -7.12 10.01 12.11
CA LEU A 101 -8.30 9.43 11.46
C LEU A 101 -9.22 8.72 12.46
N ARG A 102 -8.63 7.88 13.33
CA ARG A 102 -9.39 7.17 14.38
C ARG A 102 -9.98 8.13 15.40
N PHE A 103 -9.26 9.20 15.76
CA PHE A 103 -9.76 10.21 16.68
C PHE A 103 -10.96 10.96 16.10
N THR A 104 -10.88 11.37 14.83
CA THR A 104 -11.98 12.07 14.14
C THR A 104 -13.19 11.15 13.98
N ILE A 105 -13.00 9.89 13.58
CA ILE A 105 -14.10 8.92 13.42
C ILE A 105 -14.78 8.58 14.76
N ARG A 106 -14.03 8.56 15.87
CA ARG A 106 -14.62 8.33 17.20
C ARG A 106 -15.43 9.53 17.73
N LYS A 107 -15.12 10.75 17.25
CA LYS A 107 -15.77 11.98 17.69
C LYS A 107 -16.96 12.40 16.82
N ALA A 108 -17.07 11.85 15.61
CA ALA A 108 -18.20 12.02 14.70
C ALA A 108 -19.30 10.98 14.97
#